data_AF-A0AA36JCP0-F1
#
_entry.id   AF-A0AA36JCP0-F1
#
_cell.length_a   1.000
_cell.length_b   1.000
_cell.length_c   1.000
_cell.angle_alpha   90.00
_cell.angle_beta   90.00
_cell.angle_gamma   90.00
#
_symmetry.space_group_name_H-M   'P 1'
#
loop_
_entity.id
_entity.type
_entity.pdbx_description
1 polymer ?
#
loop_
_entity_poly.entity_id
_entity_poly.type
_entity_poly.pdbx_seq_one_letter_code
_entity_poly.pdbx_strand_id
1 'polypeptide(L)'
;FFLPTCPCLHSAMARSLRKRRNAKVVSVKPKEKKIQKKHFNVRQIQDPELRKRFDIKKTLQENLEATDLKEMYYDRLPKKIPKKGAHPVKVNEDEAPICKKLIAKHGDDYQKMHWDIKLNVQQWTAKQCEKKAGYDEPTALARKRVLTCGSAVLAFVQHLPWLRVPYVFSVPPFPMIIRRNAKGSL
;
A
#
# COMPACT_ATOMS: atom_id res chain seq x y z
N PHE A 1 29.00 -31.64 28.71
CA PHE A 1 27.53 -31.74 28.73
C PHE A 1 27.11 -32.90 27.84
N PHE A 2 26.86 -34.05 28.46
CA PHE A 2 26.42 -35.28 27.82
C PHE A 2 24.94 -35.15 27.43
N LEU A 3 24.60 -35.43 26.17
CA LEU A 3 23.22 -35.57 25.73
C LEU A 3 22.72 -36.97 26.10
N PRO A 4 21.53 -37.12 26.73
CA PRO A 4 20.94 -38.42 26.98
C PRO A 4 20.34 -38.97 25.68
N THR A 5 20.92 -40.06 25.18
CA THR A 5 20.32 -40.91 24.15
C THR A 5 19.09 -41.61 24.71
N CYS A 6 17.91 -41.39 24.12
CA CYS A 6 16.69 -42.09 24.49
C CYS A 6 16.70 -43.53 23.93
N PRO A 7 16.62 -44.59 24.76
CA PRO A 7 16.48 -45.95 24.29
C PRO A 7 15.00 -46.33 24.33
N CYS A 8 14.23 -45.90 23.35
CA CYS A 8 12.88 -46.40 23.13
C CYS A 8 12.84 -47.21 21.83
N LEU A 9 13.50 -48.37 21.89
CA LEU A 9 13.21 -49.55 21.08
C LEU A 9 11.77 -49.98 21.39
N HIS A 10 10.80 -49.27 20.79
CA HIS A 10 9.45 -49.77 20.68
C HIS A 10 9.52 -51.03 19.81
N SER A 11 9.28 -52.16 20.46
CA SER A 11 8.99 -53.44 19.84
C SER A 11 7.94 -53.23 18.75
N ALA A 12 8.41 -53.06 17.52
CA ALA A 12 7.57 -53.00 16.36
C ALA A 12 6.97 -54.39 16.21
N MET A 13 5.79 -54.60 16.77
CA MET A 13 5.02 -55.82 16.57
C MET A 13 5.04 -56.13 15.08
N ALA A 14 5.74 -57.21 14.72
CA ALA A 14 5.82 -57.73 13.37
C ALA A 14 4.40 -58.15 12.96
N ARG A 15 3.58 -57.18 12.55
CA ARG A 15 2.24 -57.41 12.01
C ARG A 15 2.43 -58.33 10.81
N SER A 16 2.03 -59.58 11.01
CA SER A 16 2.05 -60.66 10.04
C SER A 16 1.81 -60.17 8.60
N LEU A 17 2.90 -60.05 7.84
CA LEU A 17 2.87 -59.72 6.40
C LEU A 17 2.17 -60.79 5.56
N ARG A 18 1.82 -61.95 6.15
CA ARG A 18 1.20 -63.08 5.43
C ARG A 18 -0.19 -62.76 4.92
N LYS A 19 -0.98 -61.91 5.59
CA LYS A 19 -2.36 -61.60 5.13
C LYS A 19 -2.41 -60.74 3.86
N ARG A 20 -1.30 -60.12 3.44
CA ARG A 20 -1.28 -59.28 2.21
C ARG A 20 -0.99 -60.05 0.92
N ARG A 21 -0.37 -61.23 0.98
CA ARG A 21 0.06 -61.94 -0.24
C ARG A 21 -1.08 -62.51 -1.07
N ASN A 22 -2.24 -62.78 -0.46
CA ASN A 22 -3.43 -63.29 -1.14
C ASN A 22 -4.54 -62.23 -1.31
N ALA A 23 -4.28 -60.97 -0.94
CA ALA A 23 -5.24 -59.90 -1.16
C ALA A 23 -5.28 -59.58 -2.65
N LYS A 24 -6.36 -59.98 -3.34
CA LYS A 24 -6.59 -59.60 -4.73
C LYS A 24 -6.58 -58.07 -4.81
N VAL A 25 -5.78 -57.52 -5.72
CA VAL A 25 -5.76 -56.07 -5.96
C VAL A 25 -7.13 -55.67 -6.49
N VAL A 26 -7.95 -55.08 -5.62
CA VAL A 26 -9.27 -54.57 -6.01
C VAL A 26 -9.01 -53.28 -6.79
N SER A 27 -9.17 -53.33 -8.12
CA SER A 27 -9.17 -52.15 -8.96
C SER A 27 -10.47 -51.38 -8.74
N VAL A 28 -10.44 -50.44 -7.79
CA VAL A 28 -11.55 -49.50 -7.61
C VAL A 28 -11.52 -48.54 -8.79
N LYS A 29 -12.47 -48.67 -9.71
CA LYS A 29 -12.67 -47.66 -10.76
C LYS A 29 -12.92 -46.32 -10.07
N PRO A 30 -12.13 -45.26 -10.35
CA PRO A 30 -12.38 -43.96 -9.76
C PRO A 30 -13.76 -43.51 -10.20
N LYS A 31 -14.64 -43.24 -9.23
CA LYS A 31 -15.95 -42.67 -9.52
C LYS A 31 -15.71 -41.31 -10.19
N GLU A 32 -16.32 -41.09 -11.35
CA GLU A 32 -16.31 -39.78 -11.99
C GLU A 32 -16.81 -38.76 -10.97
N LYS A 33 -15.96 -37.79 -10.63
CA LYS A 33 -16.33 -36.72 -9.72
C LYS A 33 -17.39 -35.91 -10.46
N LYS A 34 -18.65 -36.03 -10.03
CA LYS A 34 -19.70 -35.09 -10.46
C LYS A 34 -19.15 -33.69 -10.22
N ILE A 35 -18.89 -32.94 -11.30
CA ILE A 35 -18.55 -31.53 -11.21
C ILE A 35 -19.79 -30.89 -10.60
N GLN A 36 -19.77 -30.72 -9.28
CA GLN A 36 -20.82 -29.98 -8.59
C GLN A 36 -20.86 -28.63 -9.28
N LYS A 37 -22.02 -28.24 -9.80
CA LYS A 37 -22.22 -26.89 -10.35
C LYS A 37 -21.95 -25.94 -9.18
N LYS A 38 -20.73 -25.41 -9.11
CA LYS A 38 -20.28 -24.48 -8.07
C LYS A 38 -20.93 -23.14 -8.36
N HIS A 39 -22.24 -23.07 -8.22
CA HIS A 39 -22.94 -21.80 -8.22
C HIS A 39 -22.39 -20.98 -7.06
N PHE A 40 -21.98 -19.76 -7.36
CA PHE A 40 -21.43 -18.86 -6.35
C PHE A 40 -22.58 -18.34 -5.48
N ASN A 41 -22.43 -18.43 -4.16
CA ASN A 41 -23.43 -17.92 -3.23
C ASN A 41 -23.41 -16.39 -3.24
N VAL A 42 -24.45 -15.75 -3.79
CA VAL A 42 -24.57 -14.28 -3.89
C VAL A 42 -24.43 -13.57 -2.53
N ARG A 43 -24.78 -14.24 -1.43
CA ARG A 43 -24.64 -13.70 -0.07
C ARG A 43 -23.18 -13.52 0.39
N GLN A 44 -22.23 -14.20 -0.24
CA GLN A 44 -20.81 -14.07 0.08
C GLN A 44 -20.19 -12.80 -0.52
N ILE A 45 -20.88 -12.14 -1.46
CA ILE A 45 -20.46 -10.86 -2.03
C ILE A 45 -20.71 -9.76 -0.99
N GLN A 46 -19.64 -9.12 -0.52
CA GLN A 46 -19.71 -8.04 0.48
C GLN A 46 -20.25 -6.74 -0.12
N ASP A 47 -19.87 -6.43 -1.36
CA ASP A 47 -20.24 -5.17 -2.01
C ASP A 47 -21.70 -5.17 -2.49
N PRO A 48 -22.53 -4.20 -2.05
CA PRO A 48 -23.95 -4.16 -2.40
C PRO A 48 -24.19 -3.84 -3.88
N GLU A 49 -23.30 -3.08 -4.51
CA GLU A 49 -23.39 -2.70 -5.92
C GLU A 49 -23.09 -3.90 -6.84
N LEU A 50 -22.01 -4.65 -6.55
CA LEU A 50 -21.70 -5.90 -7.26
C LEU A 50 -22.80 -6.93 -7.06
N ARG A 51 -23.35 -7.03 -5.85
CA ARG A 51 -24.43 -7.96 -5.54
C ARG A 51 -25.70 -7.71 -6.36
N LYS A 52 -25.98 -6.47 -6.77
CA LYS A 52 -27.14 -6.13 -7.62
C LYS A 52 -26.97 -6.56 -9.08
N ARG A 53 -25.74 -6.51 -9.61
CA ARG A 53 -25.45 -6.86 -11.02
C ARG A 53 -25.11 -8.35 -11.22
N PHE A 54 -24.88 -9.09 -10.14
CA PHE A 54 -24.43 -10.48 -10.21
C PHE A 54 -25.57 -11.45 -10.56
N ASP A 55 -25.45 -12.15 -11.68
CA ASP A 55 -26.43 -13.16 -12.11
C ASP A 55 -26.08 -14.55 -11.57
N ILE A 56 -27.04 -15.24 -10.94
CA ILE A 56 -26.85 -16.59 -10.38
C ILE A 56 -26.66 -17.66 -11.48
N LYS A 57 -27.21 -17.40 -12.67
CA LYS A 57 -27.23 -18.36 -13.78
C LYS A 57 -25.89 -18.41 -14.54
N LYS A 58 -25.12 -17.32 -14.53
CA LYS A 58 -23.84 -17.19 -15.23
C LYS A 58 -22.70 -17.82 -14.43
N THR A 59 -21.62 -18.15 -15.12
CA THR A 59 -20.38 -18.54 -14.42
C THR A 59 -19.74 -17.32 -13.75
N LEU A 60 -18.88 -17.54 -12.74
CA LEU A 60 -18.20 -16.45 -12.05
C LEU A 60 -17.39 -15.58 -13.04
N GLN A 61 -16.73 -16.22 -14.01
CA GLN A 61 -15.92 -15.55 -15.01
C GLN A 61 -16.78 -14.67 -15.94
N GLU A 62 -17.91 -15.19 -16.44
CA GLU A 62 -18.87 -14.39 -17.24
C GLU A 62 -19.38 -13.17 -16.48
N ASN A 63 -19.63 -13.30 -15.17
CA ASN A 63 -20.04 -12.17 -14.33
C ASN A 63 -18.92 -11.14 -14.15
N LEU A 64 -17.66 -11.59 -14.03
CA LEU A 64 -16.50 -10.68 -13.94
C LEU A 64 -16.26 -9.95 -15.26
N GLU A 65 -16.41 -10.63 -16.39
CA GLU A 65 -16.28 -10.03 -17.73
C GLU A 65 -17.42 -9.05 -18.03
N ALA A 66 -18.63 -9.29 -17.49
CA ALA A 66 -19.76 -8.39 -17.64
C ALA A 66 -19.75 -7.18 -16.69
N THR A 67 -18.89 -7.17 -15.66
CA THR A 67 -18.89 -6.11 -14.64
C THR A 67 -17.70 -5.16 -14.78
N ASP A 68 -17.97 -3.95 -15.30
CA ASP A 68 -16.97 -2.88 -15.37
C ASP A 68 -16.82 -2.14 -14.04
N LEU A 69 -15.74 -2.42 -13.32
CA LEU A 69 -15.41 -1.77 -12.03
C LEU A 69 -15.32 -0.24 -12.13
N LYS A 70 -14.87 0.27 -13.28
CA LYS A 70 -14.69 1.70 -13.52
C LYS A 70 -16.01 2.47 -13.55
N GLU A 71 -17.06 1.86 -14.10
CA GLU A 71 -18.39 2.48 -14.15
C GLU A 71 -19.07 2.40 -12.78
N MET A 72 -18.98 1.23 -12.13
CA MET A 72 -19.63 0.98 -10.85
C MET A 72 -19.12 1.91 -9.75
N TYR A 73 -17.80 2.07 -9.66
CA TYR A 73 -17.17 2.80 -8.57
C TYR A 73 -16.64 4.18 -8.98
N TYR A 74 -17.12 4.74 -10.10
CA TYR A 74 -16.63 6.01 -10.64
C TYR A 74 -16.59 7.13 -9.58
N ASP A 75 -17.63 7.21 -8.75
CA ASP A 75 -17.77 8.24 -7.71
C ASP A 75 -16.78 8.06 -6.55
N ARG A 76 -16.39 6.83 -6.25
CA ARG A 76 -15.50 6.49 -5.12
C ARG A 76 -14.03 6.46 -5.50
N LEU A 77 -13.70 6.29 -6.78
CA LEU A 77 -12.32 6.22 -7.23
C LEU A 77 -11.65 7.61 -7.23
N PRO A 78 -10.42 7.72 -6.71
CA PRO A 78 -9.65 8.96 -6.83
C PRO A 78 -9.27 9.20 -8.31
N LYS A 79 -9.49 10.44 -8.78
CA LYS A 79 -9.20 10.84 -10.18
C LYS A 79 -7.71 10.73 -10.56
N LYS A 80 -6.81 10.71 -9.57
CA LYS A 80 -5.35 10.59 -9.75
C LYS A 80 -4.83 9.43 -8.92
N ILE A 81 -4.60 8.29 -9.56
CA ILE A 81 -3.98 7.12 -8.92
C ILE A 81 -2.45 7.32 -8.96
N PRO A 82 -1.75 7.38 -7.80
CA PRO A 82 -0.30 7.45 -7.79
C PRO A 82 0.29 6.16 -8.39
N LYS A 83 1.23 6.28 -9.33
CA LYS A 83 1.86 5.13 -10.01
C LYS A 83 2.70 4.25 -9.08
N LYS A 84 3.12 4.77 -7.93
CA LYS A 84 3.87 4.05 -6.91
C LYS A 84 3.01 3.99 -5.66
N GLY A 85 2.75 2.78 -5.14
CA GLY A 85 2.11 2.60 -3.85
C GLY A 85 3.01 3.18 -2.77
N ALA A 86 2.69 4.38 -2.28
CA ALA A 86 3.40 5.00 -1.18
C ALA A 86 2.90 4.38 0.13
N HIS A 87 3.33 3.15 0.42
CA HIS A 87 3.18 2.61 1.77
C HIS A 87 4.16 3.37 2.66
N PRO A 88 3.71 4.15 3.65
CA PRO A 88 4.63 4.80 4.58
C PRO A 88 5.42 3.69 5.29
N VAL A 89 6.75 3.70 5.22
CA VAL A 89 7.54 2.77 6.03
C VAL A 89 7.27 3.12 7.49
N LYS A 90 6.65 2.17 8.18
CA LYS A 90 6.31 2.29 9.58
C LYS A 90 7.61 2.20 10.38
N VAL A 91 8.03 3.31 10.99
CA VAL A 91 9.06 3.31 12.02
C VAL A 91 8.41 2.90 13.33
N ASN A 92 9.02 1.98 14.08
CA ASN A 92 8.51 1.55 15.38
C ASN A 92 8.73 2.64 16.45
N GLU A 93 7.94 2.63 17.52
CA GLU A 93 8.01 3.61 18.61
C GLU A 93 9.39 3.65 19.29
N ASP A 94 10.03 2.49 19.45
CA ASP A 94 11.38 2.36 20.02
C ASP A 94 12.49 2.89 19.09
N GLU A 95 12.24 2.90 17.78
CA GLU A 95 13.22 3.31 16.77
C GLU A 95 13.23 4.83 16.56
N ALA A 96 12.08 5.48 16.73
CA ALA A 96 11.92 6.92 16.60
C ALA A 96 12.93 7.75 17.45
N PRO A 97 13.17 7.46 18.74
CA PRO A 97 14.18 8.20 19.51
C PRO A 97 15.60 7.94 19.03
N ILE A 98 15.89 6.78 18.44
CA ILE A 98 17.21 6.47 17.87
C ILE A 98 17.45 7.31 16.62
N CYS A 99 16.47 7.35 15.70
CA CYS A 99 16.52 8.18 14.49
C CYS A 99 16.73 9.66 14.83
N LYS A 100 15.98 10.20 15.82
CA LYS A 100 16.13 11.58 16.30
C LYS A 100 17.55 11.89 16.79
N LYS A 101 18.15 10.98 17.55
CA LYS A 101 19.54 11.14 18.05
C LYS A 101 20.57 11.08 16.92
N LEU A 102 20.38 10.20 15.95
CA LEU A 102 21.28 10.07 14.80
C LEU A 102 21.24 11.32 13.91
N ILE A 103 20.03 11.80 13.58
CA ILE A 103 19.83 13.03 12.78
C ILE A 103 20.39 14.25 13.52
N ALA A 104 20.17 14.35 14.84
CA ALA A 104 20.71 15.45 15.65
C ALA A 104 22.25 15.50 15.67
N LYS A 105 22.94 14.36 15.54
CA LYS A 105 24.41 14.31 15.54
C LYS A 105 25.02 14.44 14.14
N HIS A 106 24.50 13.69 13.17
CA HIS A 106 25.14 13.50 11.87
C HIS A 106 24.44 14.22 10.71
N GLY A 107 23.24 14.79 10.93
CA GLY A 107 22.48 15.50 9.91
C GLY A 107 22.02 14.57 8.78
N ASP A 108 22.45 14.85 7.54
CA ASP A 108 22.10 14.08 6.34
C ASP A 108 23.16 13.03 5.95
N ASP A 109 24.25 12.90 6.73
CA ASP A 109 25.35 11.98 6.43
C ASP A 109 25.05 10.52 6.85
N TYR A 110 24.30 9.78 6.03
CA TYR A 110 23.88 8.40 6.33
C TYR A 110 25.02 7.40 6.53
N GLN A 111 26.17 7.62 5.87
CA GLN A 111 27.36 6.78 6.11
C GLN A 111 27.82 6.95 7.55
N LYS A 112 27.96 8.18 8.07
CA LYS A 112 28.37 8.42 9.46
C LYS A 112 27.40 7.82 10.47
N MET A 113 26.10 7.87 10.20
CA MET A 113 25.09 7.21 11.04
C MET A 113 25.27 5.69 11.09
N HIS A 114 25.65 5.06 9.97
CA HIS A 114 25.91 3.63 9.92
C HIS A 114 27.10 3.23 10.80
N TRP A 115 28.17 4.03 10.79
CA TRP A 115 29.39 3.78 11.57
C TRP A 115 29.25 4.09 13.07
N ASP A 116 28.21 4.81 13.51
CA ASP A 116 27.98 5.14 14.92
C ASP A 116 27.35 3.97 15.70
N ILE A 117 28.17 2.99 16.07
CA ILE A 117 27.78 1.78 16.79
C ILE A 117 27.09 2.10 18.13
N LYS A 118 27.41 3.23 18.76
CA LYS A 118 26.88 3.60 20.09
C LYS A 118 25.43 4.06 20.01
N LEU A 119 25.10 4.87 19.01
CA LEU A 119 23.73 5.34 18.80
C LEU A 119 22.89 4.34 18.00
N ASN A 120 23.50 3.70 16.99
CA ASN A 120 22.83 2.75 16.10
C ASN A 120 22.84 1.33 16.70
N VAL A 121 22.07 1.14 17.77
CA VAL A 121 21.97 -0.13 18.51
C VAL A 121 21.55 -1.29 17.60
N GLN A 122 20.71 -1.01 16.59
CA GLN A 122 20.21 -2.01 15.65
C GLN A 122 21.13 -2.25 14.44
N GLN A 123 22.29 -1.59 14.38
CA GLN A 123 23.30 -1.73 13.31
C GLN A 123 22.73 -1.57 11.90
N TRP A 124 21.86 -0.58 11.68
CA TRP A 124 21.28 -0.32 10.37
C TRP A 124 22.32 0.04 9.32
N THR A 125 22.11 -0.45 8.10
CA THR A 125 22.87 -0.04 6.90
C THR A 125 22.49 1.39 6.47
N ALA A 126 23.37 2.09 5.75
CA ALA A 126 23.12 3.46 5.29
C ALA A 126 21.79 3.61 4.51
N LYS A 127 21.42 2.62 3.68
CA LYS A 127 20.13 2.61 2.94
C LYS A 127 18.92 2.45 3.86
N GLN A 128 19.05 1.74 4.98
CA GLN A 128 17.98 1.63 5.97
C GLN A 128 17.84 2.93 6.75
N CYS A 129 18.94 3.59 7.08
CA CYS A 129 18.93 4.93 7.68
C CYS A 129 18.26 5.95 6.76
N GLU A 130 18.58 5.97 5.47
CA GLU A 130 17.93 6.85 4.48
C GLU A 130 16.41 6.64 4.45
N LYS A 131 15.98 5.37 4.38
CA LYS A 131 14.55 5.04 4.41
C LYS A 131 13.93 5.53 5.71
N LYS A 132 14.46 5.18 6.88
CA LYS A 132 13.85 5.49 8.19
C LYS A 132 13.90 6.98 8.57
N ALA A 133 15.00 7.67 8.26
CA ALA A 133 15.17 9.10 8.57
C ALA A 133 14.19 9.98 7.79
N GLY A 134 13.78 9.57 6.58
CA GLY A 134 12.78 10.27 5.79
C GLY A 134 11.38 10.34 6.41
N TYR A 135 11.09 9.63 7.50
CA TYR A 135 9.77 9.59 8.15
C TYR A 135 9.59 10.61 9.27
N ASP A 136 10.65 11.03 9.94
CA ASP A 136 10.59 12.05 10.99
C ASP A 136 10.52 13.49 10.40
N GLU A 137 10.61 13.60 9.07
CA GLU A 137 10.63 14.84 8.29
C GLU A 137 9.33 15.19 7.54
N PRO A 138 8.13 15.20 8.17
CA PRO A 138 7.11 16.17 7.76
C PRO A 138 7.38 17.56 8.36
N THR A 139 8.39 17.72 9.22
CA THR A 139 8.55 18.89 10.09
C THR A 139 9.60 19.91 9.67
N ALA A 140 10.62 19.59 8.85
CA ALA A 140 11.61 20.60 8.43
C ALA A 140 11.37 21.20 7.04
N LEU A 141 10.60 20.56 6.15
CA LEU A 141 10.03 21.29 5.01
C LEU A 141 8.98 22.34 5.42
N ALA A 142 8.34 22.16 6.59
CA ALA A 142 7.52 23.19 7.22
C ALA A 142 8.37 24.31 7.87
N ARG A 143 9.57 24.02 8.40
CA ARG A 143 10.45 25.03 9.00
C ARG A 143 11.22 25.87 7.97
N LYS A 144 11.56 25.33 6.80
CA LYS A 144 12.18 26.11 5.72
C LYS A 144 11.21 27.03 4.96
N ARG A 145 9.89 26.89 5.13
CA ARG A 145 8.88 27.82 4.56
C ARG A 145 8.41 28.92 5.51
N VAL A 146 8.70 28.82 6.81
CA VAL A 146 8.26 29.83 7.80
C VAL A 146 9.31 30.93 8.02
N LEU A 147 10.57 30.73 7.61
CA LEU A 147 11.64 31.68 7.87
C LEU A 147 11.88 32.76 6.79
N THR A 148 11.11 32.81 5.71
CA THR A 148 11.25 33.86 4.67
C THR A 148 10.05 34.80 4.51
N CYS A 149 8.96 34.63 5.27
CA CYS A 149 7.77 35.50 5.16
C CYS A 149 7.49 36.37 6.41
N GLY A 150 8.29 36.26 7.47
CA GLY A 150 7.94 36.82 8.79
C GLY A 150 8.85 37.91 9.37
N SER A 151 9.88 38.38 8.65
CA SER A 151 10.83 39.36 9.19
C SER A 151 11.04 40.58 8.29
N ALA A 152 9.96 41.03 7.65
CA ALA A 152 9.98 42.29 6.87
C ALA A 152 8.76 43.20 7.10
N VAL A 153 7.83 42.87 8.02
CA VAL A 153 6.53 43.59 8.12
C VAL A 153 6.31 44.35 9.43
N LEU A 154 7.23 44.34 10.40
CA LEU A 154 7.03 45.09 11.66
C LEU A 154 8.16 46.09 12.00
N ALA A 155 8.79 46.66 10.97
CA ALA A 155 9.61 47.87 11.13
C ALA A 155 9.23 48.99 10.14
N PHE A 156 7.99 48.98 9.61
CA PHE A 156 7.54 50.00 8.66
C PHE A 156 6.04 50.33 8.82
N VAL A 157 5.59 50.57 10.06
CA VAL A 157 4.27 51.18 10.31
C VAL A 157 4.40 52.28 11.36
N GLN A 158 5.26 53.26 11.08
CA GLN A 158 5.07 54.62 11.54
C GLN A 158 5.35 55.54 10.36
N HIS A 159 4.37 56.37 10.02
CA HIS A 159 4.36 57.35 8.93
C HIS A 159 4.24 56.79 7.50
N LEU A 160 3.01 56.83 6.96
CA LEU A 160 2.67 57.58 5.75
C LEU A 160 1.15 57.45 5.50
N PRO A 161 0.34 58.50 5.76
CA PRO A 161 -0.98 58.63 5.16
C PRO A 161 -0.79 58.93 3.66
N TRP A 162 -1.83 58.78 2.84
CA TRP A 162 -1.86 59.03 1.38
C TRP A 162 -1.43 57.86 0.49
N LEU A 163 -2.38 56.99 0.14
CA LEU A 163 -2.76 56.72 -1.25
C LEU A 163 -3.89 55.68 -1.27
N ARG A 164 -5.11 56.21 -1.23
CA ARG A 164 -6.35 55.51 -1.56
C ARG A 164 -6.48 55.60 -3.08
N VAL A 165 -6.20 54.53 -3.82
CA VAL A 165 -6.55 54.43 -5.25
C VAL A 165 -7.33 53.13 -5.47
N PRO A 166 -8.60 53.19 -5.89
CA PRO A 166 -9.36 52.01 -6.27
C PRO A 166 -9.02 51.63 -7.72
N TYR A 167 -8.20 50.60 -7.91
CA TYR A 167 -7.94 50.04 -9.24
C TYR A 167 -9.00 48.97 -9.54
N VAL A 168 -9.97 49.35 -10.36
CA VAL A 168 -11.01 48.45 -10.89
C VAL A 168 -10.38 47.58 -11.98
N PHE A 169 -10.09 46.32 -11.64
CA PHE A 169 -9.54 45.34 -12.59
C PHE A 169 -10.68 44.82 -13.48
N SER A 170 -10.84 45.42 -14.66
CA SER A 170 -11.71 44.92 -15.73
C SER A 170 -11.05 43.73 -16.42
N VAL A 171 -11.57 42.53 -16.18
CA VAL A 171 -11.10 41.28 -16.82
C VAL A 171 -11.78 41.14 -18.19
N PRO A 172 -11.04 41.00 -19.31
CA PRO A 172 -11.65 40.78 -20.62
C PRO A 172 -12.14 39.33 -20.79
N PRO A 173 -13.23 39.10 -21.55
CA PRO A 173 -13.77 37.77 -21.81
C PRO A 173 -12.89 36.98 -22.78
N PHE A 174 -12.50 35.76 -22.40
CA PHE A 174 -11.78 34.82 -23.27
C PHE A 174 -12.72 34.26 -24.36
N PRO A 175 -12.28 34.19 -25.63
CA PRO A 175 -13.06 33.59 -26.70
C PRO A 175 -13.11 32.06 -26.58
N MET A 176 -14.33 31.52 -26.63
CA MET A 176 -14.62 30.09 -26.64
C MET A 176 -14.26 29.50 -28.02
N ILE A 177 -13.22 28.66 -28.09
CA ILE A 177 -12.88 27.91 -29.31
C ILE A 177 -13.66 26.59 -29.32
N ILE A 178 -14.74 26.54 -30.11
CA ILE A 178 -15.51 25.32 -30.35
C ILE A 178 -14.81 24.50 -31.45
N ARG A 179 -14.09 23.44 -31.07
CA ARG A 179 -13.58 22.45 -32.03
C ARG A 179 -14.67 21.42 -32.34
N ARG A 180 -15.25 21.51 -33.55
CA ARG A 180 -16.08 20.46 -34.15
C ARG A 180 -15.17 19.33 -34.64
N ASN A 181 -15.26 18.15 -34.03
CA ASN A 181 -14.65 16.94 -34.58
C ASN A 181 -15.57 16.37 -35.66
N ALA A 182 -15.09 16.39 -36.90
CA ALA A 182 -15.69 15.69 -38.02
C ALA A 182 -15.56 14.17 -37.80
N LYS A 183 -16.70 13.48 -37.76
CA LYS A 183 -16.78 12.03 -37.86
C LYS A 183 -16.50 11.65 -39.31
N GLY A 184 -15.37 10.99 -39.55
CA GLY A 184 -15.09 10.31 -40.81
C GLY A 184 -15.75 8.94 -40.82
N SER A 185 -16.63 8.74 -41.79
CA SER A 185 -17.14 7.47 -42.28
C SER A 185 -16.14 6.83 -43.24
N LEU A 186 -15.92 5.51 -43.11
CA LEU A 186 -16.00 4.51 -44.18
C LEU A 186 -15.80 3.12 -43.57
#